data_AF-T0Z3J0-F1
#
_entry.id   AF-T0Z3J0-F1
#
_cell.length_a   1.000
_cell.length_b   1.000
_cell.length_c   1.000
_cell.angle_alpha   90.00
_cell.angle_beta   90.00
_cell.angle_gamma   90.00
#
_symmetry.space_group_name_H-M   'P 1'
#
loop_
_entity.id
_entity.type
_entity.pdbx_description
1 polymer ?
#
loop_
_entity_poly.entity_id
_entity_poly.type
_entity_poly.pdbx_seq_one_letter_code
_entity_poly.pdbx_strand_id
1 'polypeptide(L)'
;MMTEPWKDARSPALAIVARGDQIEAVSAAEFKVRSQSHPDQSYTVSVHRNRWSCTCSFSTEDGGRTCLHVLAVKFRAGLQEKVSVPEVGPTCERCHSTDVIQTGRRLNKSGAVRRFRCKTCGAYFSGREGFHKRRADPDMIAKALDLYFRGTSLRQVAEHFAQAYSLPISAMTVYRWVRHYSAL
;
A
#
# COMPACT_ATOMS: atom_id res chain seq x y z
N MET A 1 11.99 -7.46 36.51
CA MET A 1 12.92 -6.74 35.60
C MET A 1 12.11 -5.70 34.87
N MET A 2 12.29 -4.42 35.20
CA MET A 2 11.55 -3.31 34.59
C MET A 2 12.01 -3.15 33.14
N THR A 3 11.08 -3.29 32.19
CA THR A 3 11.32 -3.05 30.78
C THR A 3 11.64 -1.56 30.58
N GLU A 4 12.81 -1.23 30.05
CA GLU A 4 13.18 0.14 29.67
C GLU A 4 12.18 0.65 28.61
N PRO A 5 11.20 1.53 28.91
CA PRO A 5 10.02 1.69 28.06
C PRO A 5 10.23 2.56 26.81
N TRP A 6 11.45 3.00 26.50
CA TRP A 6 11.70 4.09 25.54
C TRP A 6 12.93 3.89 24.63
N LYS A 7 13.34 2.66 24.33
CA LYS A 7 14.37 2.40 23.30
C LYS A 7 13.83 2.43 21.86
N ASP A 8 12.53 2.16 21.66
CA ASP A 8 11.88 2.26 20.35
C ASP A 8 10.53 2.99 20.41
N ALA A 9 10.53 4.28 20.05
CA ALA A 9 9.30 5.08 19.98
C ALA A 9 8.43 4.75 18.76
N ARG A 10 8.90 3.93 17.80
CA ARG A 10 8.17 3.62 16.56
C ARG A 10 6.98 2.72 16.81
N SER A 11 7.17 1.64 17.58
CA SER A 11 6.11 0.68 17.88
C SER A 11 4.90 1.31 18.59
N PRO A 12 5.08 2.14 19.63
CA PRO A 12 3.96 2.85 20.26
C PRO A 12 3.35 3.89 19.32
N ALA A 13 4.13 4.55 18.45
CA ALA A 13 3.61 5.56 17.53
C ALA A 13 2.68 4.93 16.49
N LEU A 14 3.05 3.76 15.96
CA LEU A 14 2.21 2.98 15.06
C LEU A 14 0.91 2.53 15.75
N ALA A 15 0.95 2.20 17.05
CA ALA A 15 -0.24 1.86 17.82
C ALA A 15 -1.21 3.05 18.01
N ILE A 16 -0.71 4.30 17.97
CA ILE A 16 -1.56 5.50 17.93
C ILE A 16 -2.26 5.59 16.57
N VAL A 17 -1.50 5.42 15.48
CA VAL A 17 -2.03 5.50 14.11
C VAL A 17 -3.07 4.41 13.86
N ALA A 18 -2.81 3.18 14.31
CA ALA A 18 -3.68 2.02 14.09
C ALA A 18 -5.07 2.15 14.74
N ARG A 19 -5.19 2.93 15.83
CA ARG A 19 -6.48 3.19 16.49
C ARG A 19 -7.42 4.09 15.67
N GLY A 20 -6.89 4.90 14.76
CA GLY A 20 -7.66 5.68 13.79
C GLY A 20 -8.34 6.94 14.32
N ASP A 21 -8.72 6.99 15.60
CA ASP A 21 -9.42 8.11 16.26
C ASP A 21 -8.50 9.03 17.09
N GLN A 22 -7.21 8.71 17.18
CA GLN A 22 -6.27 9.38 18.07
C GLN A 22 -5.60 10.62 17.45
N ILE A 23 -5.71 10.81 16.14
CA ILE A 23 -5.08 11.92 15.39
C ILE A 23 -6.16 12.64 14.58
N GLU A 24 -6.41 13.88 14.96
CA GLU A 24 -7.35 14.79 14.29
C GLU A 24 -6.55 15.84 13.50
N ALA A 25 -6.82 15.99 12.21
CA ALA A 25 -6.18 17.02 11.38
C ALA A 25 -6.96 18.33 11.53
N VAL A 26 -6.35 19.34 12.14
CA VAL A 26 -6.95 20.68 12.31
C VAL A 26 -6.71 21.52 11.04
N SER A 27 -5.53 21.40 10.44
CA SER A 27 -5.18 22.01 9.16
C SER A 27 -4.17 21.14 8.39
N ALA A 28 -3.76 21.57 7.20
CA ALA A 28 -2.73 20.87 6.42
C ALA A 28 -1.37 20.78 7.14
N ALA A 29 -1.11 21.68 8.09
CA ALA A 29 0.14 21.78 8.82
C ALA A 29 -0.01 21.61 10.34
N GLU A 30 -1.21 21.28 10.82
CA GLU A 30 -1.51 21.24 12.25
C GLU A 30 -2.43 20.06 12.61
N PHE A 31 -2.02 19.30 13.61
CA PHE A 31 -2.66 18.06 14.01
C PHE A 31 -2.83 18.02 15.53
N LYS A 32 -3.96 17.52 15.99
CA LYS A 32 -4.25 17.29 17.39
C LYS A 32 -4.14 15.79 17.68
N VAL A 33 -3.29 15.43 18.63
CA VAL A 33 -3.01 14.03 18.99
C VAL A 33 -3.37 13.80 20.45
N ARG A 34 -4.16 12.76 20.75
CA ARG A 34 -4.53 12.42 22.13
C ARG A 34 -3.34 11.85 22.91
N SER A 35 -3.27 12.20 24.20
CA SER A 35 -2.28 11.66 25.12
C SER A 35 -2.53 10.17 25.38
N GLN A 36 -1.45 9.40 25.49
CA GLN A 36 -1.54 7.96 25.78
C GLN A 36 -1.82 7.67 27.26
N SER A 37 -1.37 8.54 28.15
CA SER A 37 -1.48 8.35 29.60
C SER A 37 -2.72 9.02 30.19
N HIS A 38 -3.25 10.05 29.51
CA HIS A 38 -4.36 10.86 30.02
C HIS A 38 -5.42 11.06 28.92
N PRO A 39 -6.60 10.42 29.01
CA PRO A 39 -7.59 10.44 27.94
C PRO A 39 -8.16 11.84 27.64
N ASP A 40 -8.18 12.73 28.62
CA ASP A 40 -8.72 14.10 28.49
C ASP A 40 -7.70 15.11 27.96
N GLN A 41 -6.44 14.70 27.79
CA GLN A 41 -5.36 15.58 27.34
C GLN A 41 -5.04 15.35 25.87
N SER A 42 -4.81 16.44 25.15
CA SER A 42 -4.39 16.41 23.75
C SER A 42 -3.25 17.38 23.51
N TYR A 43 -2.38 17.02 22.56
CA TYR A 43 -1.21 17.79 22.17
C TYR A 43 -1.35 18.25 20.73
N THR A 44 -0.82 19.44 20.45
CA THR A 44 -0.83 20.04 19.12
C THR A 44 0.52 19.82 18.47
N VAL A 45 0.51 19.17 17.31
CA VAL A 45 1.67 18.93 16.45
C VAL A 45 1.57 19.85 15.25
N SER A 46 2.59 20.69 15.05
CA SER A 46 2.67 21.64 13.93
C SER A 46 3.89 21.37 13.07
N VAL A 47 3.76 21.63 11.77
CA VAL A 47 4.85 21.54 10.79
C VAL A 47 5.06 22.88 10.09
N HIS A 48 6.25 23.45 10.22
CA HIS A 48 6.63 24.69 9.55
C HIS A 48 7.99 24.51 8.86
N ARG A 49 8.03 24.72 7.53
CA ARG A 49 9.25 24.60 6.72
C ARG A 49 10.03 23.30 7.00
N ASN A 50 9.32 22.17 7.03
CA ASN A 50 9.86 20.83 7.31
C ASN A 50 10.40 20.61 8.74
N ARG A 51 10.22 21.57 9.66
CA ARG A 51 10.49 21.41 11.09
C ARG A 51 9.19 21.04 11.81
N TRP A 52 9.27 19.99 12.60
CA TRP A 52 8.13 19.46 13.36
C TRP A 52 8.25 19.90 14.82
N SER A 53 7.16 20.38 15.39
CA SER A 53 7.04 20.77 16.79
C SER A 53 5.80 20.15 17.41
N CYS A 54 5.86 19.90 18.72
CA CYS A 54 4.73 19.41 19.50
C CYS A 54 4.62 20.22 20.79
N THR A 55 3.42 20.33 21.35
CA THR A 55 3.20 20.98 22.65
C THR A 55 3.43 20.07 23.86
N CYS A 56 3.91 18.82 23.66
CA CYS A 56 4.20 17.91 24.77
C CYS A 56 5.57 18.20 25.41
N SER A 57 5.67 18.03 26.73
CA SER A 57 6.90 18.24 27.53
C SER A 57 8.12 17.47 26.97
N PHE A 58 7.90 16.24 26.53
CA PHE A 58 8.97 15.39 25.96
C PHE A 58 9.65 16.01 24.73
N SER A 59 8.94 16.82 23.95
CA SER A 59 9.52 17.43 22.73
C SER A 59 10.41 18.64 23.03
N THR A 60 10.26 19.23 24.21
CA THR A 60 11.08 20.37 24.68
C THR A 60 12.26 19.94 25.54
N GLU A 61 12.18 18.75 26.16
CA GLU A 61 13.17 18.26 27.13
C GLU A 61 14.34 17.47 26.49
N ASP A 62 14.09 16.70 25.42
CA ASP A 62 15.04 15.67 24.94
C ASP A 62 15.83 16.03 23.68
N GLY A 63 16.49 17.19 23.66
CA GLY A 63 17.76 17.45 22.96
C GLY A 63 18.03 16.89 21.55
N GLY A 64 17.01 16.57 20.74
CA GLY A 64 17.16 16.00 19.39
C GLY A 64 16.34 14.73 19.10
N ARG A 65 15.62 14.13 20.05
CA ARG A 65 14.72 12.99 19.79
C ARG A 65 13.31 13.46 19.45
N THR A 66 12.70 12.81 18.45
CA THR A 66 11.32 13.11 18.04
C THR A 66 10.35 12.48 19.04
N CYS A 67 9.39 13.26 19.54
CA CYS A 67 8.37 12.73 20.45
C CYS A 67 7.41 11.77 19.73
N LEU A 68 6.73 10.95 20.53
CA LEU A 68 5.76 9.95 20.05
C LEU A 68 4.67 10.56 19.16
N HIS A 69 4.18 11.75 19.52
CA HIS A 69 3.10 12.44 18.80
C HIS A 69 3.55 12.90 17.41
N VAL A 70 4.74 13.49 17.29
CA VAL A 70 5.30 13.89 15.99
C VAL A 70 5.54 12.66 15.12
N LEU A 71 6.05 11.57 15.72
CA LEU A 71 6.30 10.34 14.99
C LEU A 71 5.00 9.69 14.48
N ALA A 72 3.94 9.69 15.29
CA ALA A 72 2.62 9.19 14.89
C ALA A 72 2.02 9.99 13.72
N VAL A 73 2.12 11.33 13.77
CA VAL A 73 1.65 12.19 12.66
C VAL A 73 2.47 11.96 11.39
N LYS A 74 3.80 11.83 11.49
CA LYS A 74 4.66 11.48 10.35
C LYS A 74 4.27 10.15 9.71
N PHE A 75 4.00 9.12 10.51
CA PHE A 75 3.53 7.83 9.98
C PHE A 75 2.17 7.94 9.29
N ARG A 76 1.22 8.66 9.88
CA ARG A 76 -0.09 8.91 9.25
C ARG A 76 0.07 9.63 7.91
N ALA A 77 0.94 10.65 7.84
CA ALA A 77 1.20 11.38 6.61
C ALA A 77 1.87 10.49 5.54
N GLY A 78 2.87 9.69 5.90
CA GLY A 78 3.54 8.77 4.99
C GLY A 78 2.64 7.63 4.46
N LEU A 79 1.70 7.13 5.27
CA LEU A 79 0.69 6.16 4.80
C LEU A 79 -0.36 6.78 3.86
N GLN A 80 -0.58 8.09 3.96
CA GLN A 80 -1.49 8.82 3.07
C GLN A 80 -0.82 9.26 1.76
N GLU A 81 0.50 9.21 1.69
CA GLU A 81 1.23 9.41 0.46
C GLU A 81 0.85 8.25 -0.48
N LYS A 82 0.04 8.55 -1.49
CA LYS A 82 -0.24 7.60 -2.56
C LYS A 82 1.11 7.19 -3.12
N VAL A 83 1.51 5.94 -2.88
CA VAL A 83 2.62 5.35 -3.60
C VAL A 83 2.24 5.40 -5.07
N SER A 84 2.74 6.41 -5.79
CA SER A 84 2.67 6.47 -7.24
C SER A 84 3.60 5.36 -7.72
N VAL A 85 3.06 4.16 -7.85
CA VAL A 85 3.74 3.10 -8.60
C VAL A 85 4.02 3.71 -9.97
N PRO A 86 5.29 3.87 -10.39
CA PRO A 86 5.57 4.42 -11.71
C PRO A 86 4.80 3.55 -12.70
N GLU A 87 3.90 4.17 -13.46
CA GLU A 87 3.22 3.49 -14.57
C GLU A 87 4.31 3.16 -15.59
N VAL A 88 4.91 1.98 -15.47
CA VAL A 88 5.82 1.46 -16.49
C VAL A 88 4.99 1.38 -17.76
N GLY A 89 5.38 2.19 -18.75
CA GLY A 89 4.66 2.27 -20.01
C GLY A 89 4.70 0.90 -20.72
N PRO A 90 3.65 0.56 -21.50
CA PRO A 90 3.52 -0.74 -22.12
C PRO A 90 4.72 -1.07 -23.00
N THR A 91 5.45 -2.13 -22.68
CA THR A 91 6.57 -2.64 -23.50
C THR A 91 6.10 -3.72 -24.47
N CYS A 92 6.74 -3.80 -25.63
CA CYS A 92 6.40 -4.84 -26.60
C CYS A 92 6.91 -6.23 -26.16
N GLU A 93 6.01 -7.20 -25.99
CA GLU A 93 6.36 -8.60 -25.66
C GLU A 93 7.30 -9.27 -26.68
N ARG A 94 7.35 -8.79 -27.92
CA ARG A 94 8.11 -9.42 -29.02
C ARG A 94 9.50 -8.85 -29.23
N CYS A 95 9.67 -7.56 -29.00
CA CYS A 95 10.91 -6.84 -29.31
C CYS A 95 11.39 -5.92 -28.19
N HIS A 96 10.67 -5.90 -27.06
CA HIS A 96 10.96 -5.10 -25.86
C HIS A 96 11.09 -3.58 -26.08
N SER A 97 10.74 -3.09 -27.27
CA SER A 97 10.70 -1.66 -27.56
C SER A 97 9.58 -0.96 -26.77
N THR A 98 9.87 0.25 -26.29
CA THR A 98 8.95 1.17 -25.62
C THR A 98 8.14 2.01 -26.61
N ASP A 99 8.45 1.95 -27.92
CA ASP A 99 7.74 2.66 -28.97
C ASP A 99 6.39 2.00 -29.28
N VAL A 100 5.41 2.29 -28.43
CA VAL A 100 4.10 1.66 -28.44
C VAL A 100 3.00 2.71 -28.51
N ILE A 101 2.04 2.52 -29.42
CA ILE A 101 0.86 3.38 -29.56
C ILE A 101 -0.41 2.65 -29.15
N GLN A 102 -1.30 3.37 -28.48
CA GLN A 102 -2.65 2.86 -28.20
C GLN A 102 -3.50 2.95 -29.47
N THR A 103 -4.07 1.82 -29.89
CA THR A 103 -4.86 1.68 -31.13
C THR A 103 -6.36 1.48 -30.88
N GLY A 104 -6.80 1.36 -29.62
CA GLY A 104 -8.22 1.30 -29.26
C GLY A 104 -8.52 0.57 -27.96
N ARG A 105 -9.77 0.12 -27.79
CA ARG A 105 -10.24 -0.68 -26.66
C ARG A 105 -10.99 -1.91 -27.18
N ARG A 106 -10.76 -3.07 -26.55
CA ARG A 106 -11.50 -4.31 -26.78
C ARG A 106 -12.41 -4.55 -25.57
N LEU A 107 -13.71 -4.69 -25.78
CA LEU A 107 -14.62 -5.11 -24.72
C LEU A 107 -14.53 -6.63 -24.50
N ASN A 108 -14.36 -7.04 -23.25
CA ASN A 108 -14.51 -8.42 -22.81
C ASN A 108 -15.57 -8.50 -21.70
N LYS A 109 -15.97 -9.71 -21.29
CA LYS A 109 -16.93 -9.92 -20.18
C LYS A 109 -16.47 -9.37 -18.82
N SER A 110 -15.18 -9.05 -18.70
CA SER A 110 -14.53 -8.49 -17.51
C SER A 110 -14.21 -6.98 -17.66
N GLY A 111 -14.71 -6.30 -18.70
CA GLY A 111 -14.48 -4.88 -18.96
C GLY A 111 -13.74 -4.55 -20.26
N ALA A 112 -13.49 -3.26 -20.48
CA ALA A 112 -12.74 -2.76 -21.64
C ALA A 112 -11.23 -2.89 -21.40
N VAL A 113 -10.51 -3.54 -22.33
CA VAL A 113 -9.06 -3.68 -22.31
C VAL A 113 -8.44 -2.81 -23.40
N ARG A 114 -7.45 -1.98 -23.05
CA ARG A 114 -6.71 -1.15 -24.00
C ARG A 114 -5.87 -2.03 -24.93
N ARG A 115 -5.91 -1.71 -26.22
CA ARG A 115 -5.14 -2.39 -27.27
C ARG A 115 -4.00 -1.49 -27.72
N PHE A 116 -2.82 -2.07 -27.83
CA PHE A 116 -1.57 -1.40 -28.17
C PHE A 116 -0.96 -2.01 -29.43
N ARG A 117 -0.22 -1.19 -30.18
CA ARG A 117 0.56 -1.59 -31.36
C ARG A 117 1.99 -1.07 -31.18
N CYS A 118 2.98 -1.95 -31.31
CA CYS A 118 4.37 -1.55 -31.37
C CYS A 118 4.69 -0.92 -32.74
N LYS A 119 5.35 0.23 -32.75
CA LYS A 119 5.82 0.87 -34.00
C LYS A 119 7.02 0.15 -34.60
N THR A 120 7.86 -0.47 -33.78
CA THR A 120 9.11 -1.12 -34.18
C THR A 120 8.87 -2.46 -34.88
N CYS A 121 8.03 -3.33 -34.31
CA CYS A 121 7.77 -4.66 -34.89
C CYS A 121 6.34 -4.84 -35.45
N GLY A 122 5.47 -3.82 -35.33
CA GLY A 122 4.09 -3.87 -35.80
C GLY A 122 3.15 -4.77 -35.00
N ALA A 123 3.63 -5.47 -33.95
CA ALA A 123 2.83 -6.42 -33.18
C ALA A 123 1.74 -5.71 -32.37
N TYR A 124 0.58 -6.37 -32.26
CA TYR A 124 -0.52 -5.94 -31.41
C TYR A 124 -0.53 -6.70 -30.09
N PHE A 125 -0.72 -5.99 -28.98
CA PHE A 125 -0.85 -6.60 -27.66
C PHE A 125 -1.83 -5.81 -26.80
N SER A 126 -2.18 -6.37 -25.64
CA SER A 126 -3.13 -5.76 -24.68
C SER A 126 -2.39 -5.45 -23.40
N GLY A 127 -2.43 -4.20 -22.93
CA GLY A 127 -1.54 -3.69 -21.87
C GLY A 127 -1.96 -4.07 -20.45
N ARG A 128 -2.18 -5.36 -20.19
CA ARG A 128 -2.16 -5.88 -18.82
C ARG A 128 -0.76 -6.43 -18.55
N GLU A 129 0.22 -5.54 -18.39
CA GLU A 129 1.60 -5.94 -18.08
C GLU A 129 1.60 -6.93 -16.90
N GLY A 130 2.28 -8.08 -17.06
CA GLY A 130 2.37 -9.16 -16.06
C GLY A 130 1.11 -10.03 -15.85
N PHE A 131 -0.07 -9.57 -16.27
CA PHE A 131 -1.35 -10.29 -16.08
C PHE A 131 -2.08 -10.59 -17.40
N HIS A 132 -1.32 -10.67 -18.49
CA HIS A 132 -1.84 -10.96 -19.81
C HIS A 132 -2.69 -12.25 -19.80
N LYS A 133 -3.82 -12.21 -20.53
CA LYS A 133 -4.76 -13.34 -20.70
C LYS A 133 -5.43 -13.85 -19.40
N ARG A 134 -5.31 -13.13 -18.27
CA ARG A 134 -6.06 -13.45 -17.05
C ARG A 134 -7.42 -12.73 -17.03
N ARG A 135 -8.47 -13.48 -16.67
CA ARG A 135 -9.82 -12.94 -16.44
C ARG A 135 -9.94 -12.25 -15.08
N ALA A 136 -9.13 -12.70 -14.12
CA ALA A 136 -9.07 -12.15 -12.78
C ALA A 136 -8.32 -10.81 -12.78
N ASP A 137 -8.67 -9.98 -11.80
CA ASP A 137 -8.06 -8.68 -11.58
C ASP A 137 -6.59 -8.83 -11.13
N PRO A 138 -5.65 -8.06 -11.71
CA PRO A 138 -4.25 -8.03 -11.29
C PRO A 138 -4.03 -7.89 -9.79
N ASP A 139 -4.79 -7.00 -9.14
CA ASP A 139 -4.66 -6.71 -7.71
C ASP A 139 -5.05 -7.93 -6.88
N MET A 140 -6.08 -8.65 -7.34
CA MET A 140 -6.55 -9.88 -6.69
C MET A 140 -5.52 -11.00 -6.82
N ILE A 141 -4.82 -11.11 -7.96
CA ILE A 141 -3.75 -12.09 -8.11
C ILE A 141 -2.56 -11.71 -7.22
N ALA A 142 -2.16 -10.44 -7.19
CA ALA A 142 -1.08 -9.95 -6.34
C ALA A 142 -1.35 -10.20 -4.85
N LYS A 143 -2.57 -9.91 -4.37
CA LYS A 143 -3.01 -10.19 -3.00
C LYS A 143 -2.97 -11.69 -2.67
N ALA A 144 -3.37 -12.55 -3.60
CA ALA A 144 -3.32 -13.99 -3.40
C ALA A 144 -1.88 -14.51 -3.27
N LEU A 145 -0.96 -13.97 -4.10
CA LEU A 145 0.46 -14.29 -4.03
C LEU A 145 1.09 -13.80 -2.71
N ASP A 146 0.82 -12.56 -2.30
CA ASP A 146 1.31 -11.99 -1.04
C ASP A 146 0.88 -12.82 0.17
N LEU A 147 -0.40 -13.19 0.27
CA LEU A 147 -0.88 -14.07 1.34
C LEU A 147 -0.18 -15.44 1.32
N TYR A 148 0.01 -16.03 0.14
CA TYR A 148 0.71 -17.31 0.02
C TYR A 148 2.17 -17.21 0.49
N PHE A 149 2.91 -16.19 0.05
CA PHE A 149 4.31 -15.99 0.46
C PHE A 149 4.48 -15.65 1.94
N ARG A 150 3.43 -15.12 2.60
CA ARG A 150 3.37 -14.98 4.06
C ARG A 150 3.12 -16.29 4.80
N GLY A 151 3.00 -17.41 4.09
CA GLY A 151 2.84 -18.76 4.67
C GLY A 151 1.40 -19.21 4.84
N THR A 152 0.41 -18.51 4.27
CA THR A 152 -0.97 -19.01 4.29
C THR A 152 -1.16 -20.14 3.27
N SER A 153 -1.92 -21.17 3.65
CA SER A 153 -2.21 -22.28 2.73
C SER A 153 -3.14 -21.85 1.60
N LEU A 154 -3.06 -22.52 0.45
CA LEU A 154 -3.90 -22.25 -0.72
C LEU A 154 -5.40 -22.26 -0.40
N ARG A 155 -5.83 -23.10 0.55
CA ARG A 155 -7.22 -23.18 1.02
C ARG A 155 -7.61 -21.95 1.85
N GLN A 156 -6.73 -21.53 2.76
CA GLN A 156 -6.94 -20.32 3.57
C GLN A 156 -6.96 -19.06 2.70
N VAL A 157 -6.11 -19.00 1.66
CA VAL A 157 -6.19 -17.92 0.66
C VAL A 157 -7.56 -17.92 -0.01
N ALA A 158 -8.01 -19.07 -0.53
CA ALA A 158 -9.33 -19.16 -1.17
C ALA A 158 -10.49 -18.75 -0.25
N GLU A 159 -10.44 -19.17 1.02
CA GLU A 159 -11.42 -18.81 2.04
C GLU A 159 -11.40 -17.31 2.37
N HIS A 160 -10.20 -16.73 2.54
CA HIS A 160 -10.04 -15.28 2.73
C HIS A 160 -10.64 -14.49 1.56
N PHE A 161 -10.48 -14.96 0.33
CA PHE A 161 -11.06 -14.30 -0.85
C PHE A 161 -12.59 -14.38 -0.89
N ALA A 162 -13.16 -15.51 -0.47
CA ALA A 162 -14.61 -15.66 -0.34
C ALA A 162 -15.18 -14.72 0.74
N GLN A 163 -14.47 -14.57 1.88
CA GLN A 163 -14.93 -13.77 3.01
C GLN A 163 -14.70 -12.26 2.80
N ALA A 164 -13.49 -11.85 2.42
CA ALA A 164 -13.09 -10.44 2.38
C ALA A 164 -13.50 -9.72 1.08
N TYR A 165 -13.58 -10.44 -0.04
CA TYR A 165 -13.83 -9.85 -1.35
C TYR A 165 -15.09 -10.38 -2.04
N SER A 166 -15.89 -11.22 -1.33
CA SER A 166 -17.08 -11.89 -1.87
C SER A 166 -16.82 -12.61 -3.20
N LEU A 167 -15.57 -13.03 -3.43
CA LEU A 167 -15.10 -13.64 -4.67
C LEU A 167 -14.72 -15.09 -4.37
N PRO A 168 -15.63 -16.05 -4.53
CA PRO A 168 -15.32 -17.46 -4.31
C PRO A 168 -14.35 -17.93 -5.40
N ILE A 169 -13.08 -18.07 -5.03
CA ILE A 169 -12.05 -18.67 -5.87
C ILE A 169 -11.72 -20.06 -5.36
N SER A 170 -11.42 -21.00 -6.28
CA SER A 170 -10.97 -22.32 -5.85
C SER A 170 -9.50 -22.28 -5.43
N ALA A 171 -9.11 -23.10 -4.45
CA ALA A 171 -7.71 -23.27 -4.06
C ALA A 171 -6.81 -23.66 -5.25
N MET A 172 -7.36 -24.36 -6.24
CA MET A 172 -6.67 -24.70 -7.49
C MET A 172 -6.37 -23.46 -8.36
N THR A 173 -7.24 -22.45 -8.32
CA THR A 173 -7.00 -21.18 -9.02
C THR A 173 -5.81 -20.44 -8.40
N VAL A 174 -5.75 -20.38 -7.07
CA VAL A 174 -4.61 -19.83 -6.33
C VAL A 174 -3.33 -20.59 -6.66
N TYR A 175 -3.38 -21.92 -6.64
CA TYR A 175 -2.23 -22.77 -7.02
C TYR A 175 -1.70 -22.45 -8.43
N ARG A 176 -2.61 -22.30 -9.41
CA ARG A 176 -2.23 -21.96 -10.80
C ARG A 176 -1.59 -20.58 -10.91
N TRP A 177 -1.98 -19.63 -10.08
CA TRP A 177 -1.32 -18.32 -10.01
C TRP A 177 0.06 -18.45 -9.40
N VAL A 178 0.15 -19.04 -8.21
CA VAL A 178 1.43 -19.28 -7.51
C VAL A 178 2.42 -19.96 -8.44
N ARG A 179 2.07 -21.13 -9.01
CA ARG A 179 2.96 -21.88 -9.91
C ARG A 179 3.45 -21.07 -11.11
N HIS A 180 2.61 -20.19 -11.64
CA HIS A 180 2.97 -19.40 -12.82
C HIS A 180 3.91 -18.23 -12.47
N TYR A 181 3.69 -17.59 -11.33
CA TYR A 181 4.43 -16.40 -10.91
C TYR A 181 5.63 -16.70 -10.01
N SER A 182 5.71 -17.90 -9.43
CA SER A 182 6.86 -18.37 -8.63
C SER A 182 7.94 -19.05 -9.46
N ALA A 183 7.68 -19.30 -10.74
CA ALA A 183 8.63 -19.90 -11.69
C ALA A 183 9.32 -18.84 -12.58
N LEU A 184 9.09 -17.57 -12.29
CA LEU A 184 9.81 -16.41 -12.80
C LEU A 184 11.00 -16.12 -11.90
#